data_AF-A0A517Y5V5-F1
#
_entry.id   AF-A0A517Y5V5-F1
#
_cell.length_a   1.000
_cell.length_b   1.000
_cell.length_c   1.000
_cell.angle_alpha   90.00
_cell.angle_beta   90.00
_cell.angle_gamma   90.00
#
_symmetry.space_group_name_H-M   'P 1'
#
loop_
_entity.id
_entity.type
_entity.pdbx_description
1 polymer ?
#
loop_
_entity_poly.entity_id
_entity_poly.type
_entity_poly.pdbx_seq_one_letter_code
_entity_poly.pdbx_strand_id
1 'polypeptide(L)'
;MEPSDYLSMPQNQPHLKVMEVLRRWDPIGVISEKNQDEYDSYSVDVVRLLDRGASVEEIVEYMRWVVTDQMGMSHFDKRHSRNCAQELVAYWQSRKSS
;
A
#
# COMPACT_ATOMS: atom_id res chain seq x y z
N MET A 1 3.08 23.17 11.38
CA MET A 1 3.13 22.72 9.97
C MET A 1 1.74 22.23 9.67
N GLU A 2 1.04 22.92 8.78
CA GLU A 2 -0.34 22.56 8.42
C GLU A 2 -0.33 21.20 7.70
N PRO A 3 -1.33 20.31 7.90
CA PRO A 3 -1.40 19.03 7.22
C PRO A 3 -1.41 19.18 5.67
N SER A 4 -1.85 20.34 5.18
CA SER A 4 -1.77 20.76 3.78
C SER A 4 -0.34 20.77 3.22
N ASP A 5 0.62 21.34 3.96
CA ASP A 5 2.01 21.48 3.49
C ASP A 5 2.76 20.15 3.44
N TYR A 6 2.43 19.22 4.33
CA TYR A 6 3.04 17.89 4.35
C TYR A 6 2.64 17.04 3.13
N LEU A 7 1.39 17.18 2.68
CA LEU A 7 0.87 16.49 1.49
C LEU A 7 1.36 17.11 0.17
N SER A 8 1.72 18.40 0.18
CA SER A 8 2.22 19.12 -1.01
C SER A 8 3.71 18.88 -1.31
N MET A 9 4.46 18.24 -0.41
CA MET A 9 5.88 17.99 -0.65
C MET A 9 6.11 16.91 -1.73
N PRO A 10 6.91 17.17 -2.78
CA PRO A 10 7.16 16.21 -3.86
C PRO A 10 7.81 14.91 -3.39
N GLN A 11 8.59 14.95 -2.30
CA GLN A 11 9.17 13.75 -1.67
C GLN A 11 8.12 12.79 -1.07
N ASN A 12 6.91 13.28 -0.77
CA ASN A 12 5.83 12.50 -0.15
C ASN A 12 4.86 11.92 -1.19
N GLN A 13 4.91 12.37 -2.45
CA GLN A 13 4.10 11.84 -3.56
C GLN A 13 4.15 10.30 -3.73
N PRO A 14 5.31 9.61 -3.62
CA PRO A 14 5.35 8.15 -3.58
C PRO A 14 4.43 7.54 -2.54
N HIS A 15 4.53 8.08 -1.31
CA HIS A 15 3.82 7.58 -0.16
C HIS A 15 2.31 7.76 -0.35
N LEU A 16 1.91 8.93 -0.85
CA LEU A 16 0.50 9.24 -1.15
C LEU A 16 -0.09 8.31 -2.21
N LYS A 17 0.67 7.96 -3.25
CA LYS A 17 0.19 7.01 -4.26
C LYS A 17 0.05 5.61 -3.68
N VAL A 18 0.99 5.17 -2.84
CA VAL A 18 0.90 3.87 -2.15
C VAL A 18 -0.33 3.83 -1.23
N MET A 19 -0.53 4.88 -0.42
CA MET A 19 -1.71 5.00 0.44
C MET A 19 -3.02 5.00 -0.35
N GLU A 20 -3.07 5.70 -1.49
CA GLU A 20 -4.25 5.69 -2.37
C GLU A 20 -4.59 4.27 -2.84
N VAL A 21 -3.59 3.52 -3.31
CA VAL A 21 -3.83 2.16 -3.81
C VAL A 21 -4.19 1.21 -2.67
N LEU A 22 -3.57 1.34 -1.50
CA LEU A 22 -3.93 0.56 -0.32
C LEU A 22 -5.36 0.89 0.16
N ARG A 23 -5.80 2.14 0.03
CA ARG A 23 -7.18 2.54 0.32
C ARG A 23 -8.19 1.91 -0.63
N ARG A 24 -7.84 1.71 -1.90
CA ARG A 24 -8.67 1.00 -2.88
C ARG A 24 -8.62 -0.52 -2.71
N TRP A 25 -7.48 -1.03 -2.28
CA TRP A 25 -7.30 -2.44 -1.98
C TRP A 25 -8.21 -2.90 -0.83
N ASP A 26 -8.48 -2.01 0.13
CA ASP A 26 -9.19 -2.27 1.39
C ASP A 26 -10.06 -3.54 1.41
N PRO A 27 -9.50 -4.67 1.88
CA PRO A 27 -10.14 -5.98 1.76
C PRO A 27 -11.33 -6.15 2.73
N ILE A 28 -11.48 -5.26 3.71
CA ILE A 28 -12.53 -5.34 4.75
C ILE A 28 -13.63 -4.29 4.54
N GLY A 29 -13.38 -3.21 3.78
CA GLY A 29 -14.27 -2.05 3.74
C GLY A 29 -14.24 -1.22 5.04
N VAL A 30 -13.20 -1.37 5.88
CA VAL A 30 -13.08 -0.79 7.23
C VAL A 30 -12.00 0.28 7.28
N ILE A 31 -11.71 0.97 6.18
CA ILE A 31 -11.06 2.28 6.27
C ILE A 31 -12.06 3.27 6.82
N SER A 32 -12.14 3.29 8.15
CA SER A 32 -12.70 4.38 8.93
C SER A 32 -11.61 5.42 9.18
N GLU A 33 -11.98 6.70 9.29
CA GLU A 33 -11.08 7.78 9.73
C GLU A 33 -10.34 7.47 11.06
N LYS A 34 -10.81 6.47 11.82
CA LYS A 34 -10.24 6.05 13.11
C LYS A 34 -9.06 5.07 13.05
N ASN A 35 -8.84 4.40 11.92
CA ASN A 35 -7.80 3.35 11.80
C ASN A 35 -6.70 3.74 10.78
N GLN A 36 -6.53 5.04 10.53
CA GLN A 36 -5.53 5.53 9.57
C GLN A 36 -4.09 5.27 10.03
N ASP A 37 -3.82 5.33 11.33
CA ASP A 37 -2.49 5.07 11.91
C ASP A 37 -2.01 3.63 11.68
N GLU A 38 -2.90 2.63 11.69
CA GLU A 38 -2.51 1.23 11.44
C GLU A 38 -2.14 0.99 9.97
N TYR A 39 -2.81 1.69 9.05
CA TYR A 39 -2.50 1.60 7.63
C TYR A 39 -1.23 2.37 7.25
N ASP A 40 -0.80 3.36 8.03
CA ASP A 40 0.47 4.06 7.82
C ASP A 40 1.65 3.07 7.92
N SER A 41 1.61 2.16 8.90
CA SER A 41 2.62 1.11 9.07
C SER A 41 2.68 0.17 7.85
N TYR A 42 1.53 -0.23 7.31
CA TYR A 42 1.49 -1.09 6.11
C TYR A 42 1.99 -0.35 4.87
N SER A 43 1.70 0.94 4.72
CA SER A 43 2.25 1.74 3.61
C SER A 43 3.76 1.85 3.67
N VAL A 44 4.35 1.98 4.86
CA VAL A 44 5.81 2.02 5.05
C VAL A 44 6.46 0.71 4.62
N ASP A 45 5.91 -0.44 5.00
CA ASP A 45 6.45 -1.74 4.60
C ASP A 45 6.30 -2.01 3.10
N VAL A 46 5.17 -1.63 2.50
CA VAL A 46 4.96 -1.74 1.05
C VAL A 46 5.95 -0.85 0.29
N VAL A 47 6.18 0.38 0.75
CA VAL A 47 7.22 1.26 0.19
C VAL A 47 8.60 0.62 0.29
N ARG A 48 8.95 0.00 1.42
CA ARG A 48 10.24 -0.69 1.60
C ARG A 48 10.39 -1.88 0.65
N LEU A 49 9.32 -2.66 0.44
CA LEU A 49 9.32 -3.77 -0.52
C LEU A 49 9.54 -3.26 -1.95
N LEU A 50 8.81 -2.21 -2.34
CA LEU A 50 8.95 -1.57 -3.66
C LEU A 50 10.37 -0.99 -3.86
N ASP A 51 10.94 -0.36 -2.84
CA ASP A 51 12.30 0.19 -2.87
C ASP A 51 13.36 -0.89 -3.12
N ARG A 52 13.20 -2.06 -2.48
CA ARG A 52 14.04 -3.25 -2.71
C ARG A 52 13.83 -3.91 -4.07
N GLY A 53 12.81 -3.50 -4.82
CA GLY A 53 12.48 -4.07 -6.13
C GLY A 53 11.65 -5.35 -6.04
N ALA A 54 10.83 -5.49 -4.99
CA ALA A 54 9.95 -6.63 -4.81
C ALA A 54 9.03 -6.86 -6.01
N SER A 55 8.78 -8.12 -6.29
CA SER A 55 7.87 -8.57 -7.34
C SER A 55 6.41 -8.39 -6.93
N VAL A 56 5.50 -8.37 -7.91
CA VAL A 56 4.04 -8.35 -7.66
C VAL A 56 3.64 -9.47 -6.70
N GLU A 57 4.24 -10.66 -6.82
CA GLU A 57 3.91 -11.81 -5.97
C GLU A 57 4.33 -11.62 -4.52
N GLU A 58 5.48 -10.99 -4.26
CA GLU A 58 5.95 -10.67 -2.91
C GLU A 58 5.02 -9.64 -2.23
N ILE A 59 4.54 -8.64 -2.98
CA ILE A 59 3.56 -7.66 -2.46
C ILE A 59 2.22 -8.33 -2.18
N VAL A 60 1.75 -9.24 -3.05
CA VAL A 60 0.52 -9.99 -2.83
C VAL A 60 0.63 -10.91 -1.61
N GLU A 61 1.79 -11.52 -1.39
CA GLU A 61 2.05 -12.34 -0.21
C GLU A 61 2.06 -11.51 1.07
N TYR A 62 2.68 -10.33 1.05
CA TYR A 62 2.60 -9.36 2.16
C TYR A 62 1.15 -8.96 2.45
N MET A 63 0.38 -8.57 1.42
CA MET A 63 -1.04 -8.24 1.55
C MET A 63 -1.85 -9.39 2.14
N ARG A 64 -1.53 -10.64 1.76
CA ARG A 64 -2.17 -11.83 2.33
C ARG A 64 -1.85 -11.97 3.81
N TRP A 65 -0.58 -11.84 4.19
CA TRP A 65 -0.16 -11.91 5.59
C TRP A 65 -0.86 -10.83 6.44
N VAL A 66 -0.96 -9.60 5.95
CA VAL A 66 -1.73 -8.53 6.63
C VAL A 66 -3.19 -8.96 6.85
N VAL A 67 -3.86 -9.46 5.81
CA VAL A 67 -5.27 -9.86 5.89
C VAL A 67 -5.49 -11.05 6.83
N THR A 68 -4.65 -12.08 6.77
CA THR A 68 -4.87 -13.31 7.53
C THR A 68 -4.29 -13.28 8.93
N ASP A 69 -3.11 -12.68 9.09
CA ASP A 69 -2.31 -12.74 10.33
C ASP A 69 -2.52 -11.48 11.19
N GLN A 70 -2.48 -10.29 10.58
CA GLN A 70 -2.68 -9.04 11.32
C GLN A 70 -4.18 -8.75 11.56
N MET A 71 -5.02 -8.97 10.54
CA MET A 71 -6.46 -8.72 10.61
C MET A 71 -7.28 -9.95 11.01
N GLY A 72 -6.67 -11.14 11.07
CA GLY A 72 -7.33 -12.38 11.50
C GLY A 72 -8.45 -12.86 10.56
N MET A 73 -8.46 -12.43 9.29
CA MET A 73 -9.52 -12.79 8.36
C MET A 73 -9.27 -14.14 7.68
N SER A 74 -10.34 -14.93 7.55
CA SER A 74 -10.29 -16.22 6.85
C SER A 74 -10.34 -16.10 5.33
N HIS A 75 -10.70 -14.93 4.79
CA HIS A 75 -10.87 -14.71 3.36
C HIS A 75 -9.89 -13.66 2.84
N PHE A 76 -9.26 -13.95 1.71
CA PHE A 76 -8.31 -13.07 1.04
C PHE A 76 -8.65 -13.01 -0.45
N ASP A 77 -9.02 -11.82 -0.94
CA ASP A 77 -9.26 -11.61 -2.37
C ASP A 77 -7.91 -11.45 -3.11
N LYS A 78 -7.39 -12.59 -3.55
CA LYS A 78 -6.12 -12.66 -4.29
C LYS A 78 -6.17 -11.87 -5.60
N ARG A 79 -7.32 -11.81 -6.28
CA ARG A 79 -7.44 -11.15 -7.59
C ARG A 79 -7.37 -9.63 -7.42
N HIS A 80 -8.16 -9.10 -6.48
CA HIS A 80 -8.14 -7.67 -6.16
C HIS A 80 -6.76 -7.22 -5.67
N SER A 81 -6.19 -7.97 -4.73
CA SER A 81 -4.84 -7.71 -4.19
C SER A 81 -3.76 -7.71 -5.28
N ARG A 82 -3.84 -8.64 -6.24
CA ARG A 82 -2.89 -8.71 -7.37
C ARG A 82 -2.99 -7.49 -8.29
N ASN A 83 -4.20 -7.00 -8.58
CA ASN A 83 -4.38 -5.80 -9.39
C ASN A 83 -3.75 -4.57 -8.73
N CYS A 84 -3.98 -4.40 -7.41
CA CYS A 84 -3.37 -3.32 -6.64
C CYS A 84 -1.85 -3.43 -6.60
N ALA A 85 -1.31 -4.63 -6.36
CA ALA A 85 0.13 -4.87 -6.38
C ALA A 85 0.76 -4.59 -7.75
N GLN A 86 0.09 -4.93 -8.86
CA GLN A 86 0.56 -4.60 -10.21
C GLN A 86 0.65 -3.09 -10.44
N GLU A 87 -0.37 -2.33 -10.01
CA GLU A 87 -0.36 -0.86 -10.11
C GLU A 87 0.80 -0.25 -9.32
N LEU A 88 1.02 -0.73 -8.09
CA LEU A 88 2.10 -0.27 -7.22
C LEU A 88 3.48 -0.52 -7.84
N VAL A 89 3.73 -1.74 -8.31
CA VAL A 89 5.02 -2.10 -8.94
C VAL A 89 5.24 -1.28 -10.21
N ALA A 90 4.24 -1.18 -11.08
CA ALA A 90 4.36 -0.43 -12.33
C ALA A 90 4.65 1.06 -12.08
N TYR A 91 3.94 1.67 -11.13
CA TYR A 91 4.17 3.06 -10.72
C TYR A 91 5.58 3.26 -10.13
N TRP A 92 6.05 2.32 -9.30
CA TRP A 92 7.36 2.45 -8.67
C TRP A 92 8.52 2.27 -9.67
N GLN A 93 8.39 1.33 -10.61
CA GLN A 93 9.39 1.08 -11.64
C GLN A 93 9.51 2.23 -12.65
N SER A 94 8.39 2.87 -13.02
CA SER A 94 8.43 4.03 -13.92
C SER A 94 9.18 5.22 -13.31
N ARG A 95 9.23 5.30 -11.98
CA ARG A 95 9.95 6.35 -11.24
C ARG A 95 11.43 6.05 -11.04
N LYS A 96 11.84 4.79 -10.83
CA LYS A 96 13.26 4.42 -10.78
C LYS A 96 13.97 4.54 -12.14
N SER A 97 13.19 4.52 -13.22
CA SER A 97 13.69 4.63 -14.60
C SER A 97 13.83 6.09 -15.09
N SER A 98 13.65 7.08 -14.21
CA SER A 98 13.67 8.51 -14.53
C SER A 98 14.79 9.27 -13.81
#